data_AF-A0A3A9UU06-F1
#
_entry.id   AF-A0A3A9UU06-F1
#
_cell.length_a   1.000
_cell.length_b   1.000
_cell.length_c   1.000
_cell.angle_alpha   90.00
_cell.angle_beta   90.00
_cell.angle_gamma   90.00
#
_symmetry.space_group_name_H-M   'P 1'
#
loop_
_entity.id
_entity.type
_entity.pdbx_description
1 polymer ?
#
loop_
_entity_poly.entity_id
_entity_poly.type
_entity_poly.pdbx_seq_one_letter_code
_entity_poly.pdbx_strand_id
1 'polypeptide(L)'
;MFSQNMDNIKLGEIIASVSDSIQGNIGRWQFVIKNTPFICVTDETNNRMRIISPIAESSSLDDEMKTNALVANFHSALDVKYAISDGILWSAYIHPLKELTEMQVKDAISQVFFANRTFGTTYSSTDLIFGGNQNGEAIEEKEKKPIKKEKF
;
A
#
# COMPACT_ATOMS: atom_id res chain seq x y z
N MET A 1 23.24 10.37 -10.90
CA MET A 1 22.19 10.40 -11.93
C MET A 1 21.45 9.07 -11.89
N PHE A 2 20.28 9.00 -11.25
CA PHE A 2 19.47 7.79 -11.28
C PHE A 2 18.73 7.77 -12.61
N SER A 3 19.18 6.94 -13.54
CA SER A 3 18.54 6.80 -14.85
C SER A 3 17.14 6.21 -14.69
N GLN A 4 16.13 6.89 -15.23
CA GLN A 4 14.80 6.35 -15.49
C GLN A 4 14.91 5.39 -16.68
N ASN A 5 15.05 4.11 -16.38
CA ASN A 5 14.94 3.03 -17.36
C ASN A 5 14.62 1.74 -16.61
N MET A 6 13.49 1.72 -15.90
CA MET A 6 13.05 0.51 -15.22
C MET A 6 12.65 -0.55 -16.24
N ASP A 7 13.07 -1.79 -15.99
CA ASP A 7 12.62 -2.98 -16.70
C ASP A 7 12.06 -4.00 -15.70
N ASN A 8 11.50 -5.09 -16.22
CA ASN A 8 10.91 -6.12 -15.39
C ASN A 8 11.93 -6.90 -14.55
N ILE A 9 13.19 -7.00 -14.97
CA ILE A 9 14.22 -7.72 -14.21
C ILE A 9 14.53 -6.92 -12.95
N LYS A 10 14.86 -5.64 -13.11
CA LYS A 10 15.17 -4.73 -12.01
C LYS A 10 13.97 -4.53 -11.10
N LEU A 11 12.76 -4.42 -11.65
CA LEU A 11 11.54 -4.36 -10.85
C LEU A 11 11.37 -5.61 -9.97
N GLY A 12 11.59 -6.80 -10.54
CA GLY A 12 11.53 -8.05 -9.79
C GLY A 12 12.55 -8.13 -8.66
N GLU A 13 13.79 -7.69 -8.89
CA GLU A 13 14.84 -7.61 -7.86
C GLU A 13 14.45 -6.66 -6.72
N ILE A 14 13.89 -5.49 -7.05
CA ILE A 14 13.41 -4.52 -6.06
C ILE A 14 12.30 -5.12 -5.21
N ILE A 15 11.28 -5.75 -5.84
CA ILE A 15 10.18 -6.37 -5.12
C ILE A 15 10.70 -7.46 -4.18
N ALA A 16 11.59 -8.33 -4.67
CA ALA A 16 12.20 -9.39 -3.86
C ALA A 16 12.97 -8.83 -2.66
N SER A 17 13.62 -7.66 -2.80
CA SER A 17 14.38 -7.04 -1.72
C SER A 17 13.53 -6.45 -0.59
N VAL A 18 12.24 -6.17 -0.84
CA VAL A 18 11.34 -5.54 0.14
C VAL A 18 10.23 -6.47 0.64
N SER A 19 10.03 -7.62 -0.01
CA SER A 19 8.97 -8.58 0.31
C SER A 19 9.41 -9.64 1.33
N ASP A 20 8.49 -10.07 2.19
CA ASP A 20 8.67 -11.23 3.07
C ASP A 20 8.63 -12.55 2.29
N SER A 21 7.80 -12.60 1.24
CA SER A 21 7.74 -13.70 0.28
C SER A 21 7.31 -13.20 -1.09
N ILE A 22 7.78 -13.86 -2.16
CA ILE A 22 7.49 -13.51 -3.54
C ILE A 22 7.32 -14.78 -4.39
N GLN A 23 6.37 -14.75 -5.30
CA GLN A 23 6.15 -15.76 -6.33
C GLN A 23 5.72 -15.10 -7.65
N GLY A 24 5.83 -15.83 -8.74
CA GLY A 24 5.42 -15.38 -10.06
C GLY A 24 6.56 -15.40 -11.07
N ASN A 25 6.38 -14.66 -12.17
CA ASN A 25 7.28 -14.63 -13.30
C ASN A 25 7.56 -13.17 -13.70
N ILE A 26 8.53 -12.98 -14.60
CA ILE A 26 8.84 -11.66 -15.16
C ILE A 26 7.56 -10.99 -15.69
N GLY A 27 7.27 -9.80 -15.16
CA GLY A 27 6.10 -8.98 -15.49
C GLY A 27 4.83 -9.28 -14.69
N ARG A 28 4.83 -10.30 -13.84
CA ARG A 28 3.70 -10.66 -12.96
C ARG A 28 4.19 -11.28 -11.66
N TRP A 29 4.13 -10.51 -10.58
CA TRP A 29 4.55 -10.94 -9.25
C TRP A 29 3.41 -10.88 -8.25
N GLN A 30 3.37 -11.84 -7.35
CA GLN A 30 2.55 -11.83 -6.15
C GLN A 30 3.51 -11.90 -4.96
N PHE A 31 3.35 -11.01 -4.00
CA PHE A 31 4.26 -10.91 -2.87
C PHE A 31 3.54 -10.45 -1.62
N VAL A 32 4.17 -10.65 -0.47
CA VAL A 32 3.61 -10.29 0.84
C VAL A 32 4.57 -9.36 1.56
N ILE A 33 4.03 -8.32 2.19
CA ILE A 33 4.75 -7.41 3.09
C ILE A 33 3.92 -7.25 4.35
N LYS A 34 4.48 -7.59 5.52
CA LYS A 34 3.83 -7.47 6.83
C LYS A 34 2.42 -8.09 6.85
N ASN A 35 2.30 -9.28 6.25
CA ASN A 35 1.04 -10.03 6.13
C ASN A 35 -0.02 -9.38 5.22
N THR A 36 0.35 -8.35 4.45
CA THR A 36 -0.49 -7.73 3.42
C THR A 36 -0.11 -8.27 2.04
N PRO A 37 -1.05 -8.86 1.27
CA PRO A 37 -0.77 -9.38 -0.05
C PRO A 37 -0.73 -8.27 -1.11
N PHE A 38 0.16 -8.41 -2.08
CA PHE A 38 0.34 -7.51 -3.21
C PHE A 38 0.40 -8.28 -4.52
N ILE A 39 0.02 -7.59 -5.59
CA ILE A 39 0.22 -8.03 -6.95
C ILE A 39 0.89 -6.89 -7.72
N CYS A 40 1.99 -7.18 -8.40
CA CYS A 40 2.59 -6.28 -9.39
C CYS A 40 2.41 -6.89 -10.78
N VAL A 41 1.82 -6.14 -11.70
CA VAL A 41 1.62 -6.55 -13.09
C VAL A 41 2.16 -5.46 -14.00
N THR A 42 2.89 -5.85 -15.03
CA THR A 42 3.37 -4.95 -16.07
C THR A 42 2.85 -5.34 -17.45
N ASP A 43 2.79 -4.34 -18.30
CA ASP A 43 2.58 -4.43 -19.73
C ASP A 43 3.70 -3.60 -20.39
N GLU A 44 4.77 -4.29 -20.79
CA GLU A 44 5.94 -3.64 -21.40
C GLU A 44 5.59 -2.98 -22.73
N THR A 45 4.68 -3.60 -23.50
CA THR A 45 4.26 -3.12 -24.81
C THR A 45 3.57 -1.76 -24.69
N ASN A 46 2.68 -1.61 -23.71
CA ASN A 46 1.96 -0.36 -23.47
C ASN A 46 2.64 0.56 -22.44
N ASN A 47 3.85 0.20 -21.98
CA ASN A 47 4.61 0.89 -20.93
C ASN A 47 3.73 1.17 -19.70
N ARG A 48 3.14 0.13 -19.10
CA ARG A 48 2.31 0.27 -17.89
C ARG A 48 2.76 -0.69 -16.81
N MET A 49 2.72 -0.22 -15.58
CA MET A 49 2.90 -1.02 -14.37
C MET A 49 1.75 -0.72 -13.42
N ARG A 50 1.31 -1.75 -12.71
CA ARG A 50 0.35 -1.64 -11.62
C ARG A 50 0.88 -2.41 -10.41
N ILE A 51 0.98 -1.73 -9.27
CA ILE A 51 1.13 -2.36 -7.94
C ILE A 51 -0.21 -2.19 -7.24
N ILE A 52 -0.82 -3.31 -6.86
CA ILE A 52 -2.14 -3.34 -6.20
C ILE A 52 -2.13 -4.23 -4.98
N SER A 53 -2.99 -3.90 -4.02
CA SER A 53 -3.26 -4.73 -2.86
C SER A 53 -4.77 -4.78 -2.58
N PRO A 54 -5.36 -5.97 -2.39
CA PRO A 54 -6.79 -6.11 -2.09
C PRO A 54 -7.08 -5.67 -0.66
N ILE A 55 -8.18 -4.95 -0.47
CA ILE A 55 -8.58 -4.38 0.83
C ILE A 55 -9.79 -5.14 1.39
N ALA A 56 -10.90 -5.13 0.67
CA ALA A 56 -12.17 -5.71 1.12
C ALA A 56 -13.07 -6.07 -0.06
N GLU A 57 -14.09 -6.90 0.17
CA GLU A 57 -15.15 -7.10 -0.81
C GLU A 57 -15.98 -5.81 -0.95
N SER A 58 -16.27 -5.42 -2.18
CA SER A 58 -17.09 -4.23 -2.47
C SER A 58 -18.52 -4.33 -1.93
N SER A 59 -19.02 -5.56 -1.78
CA SER A 59 -20.33 -5.89 -1.18
C SER A 59 -20.39 -5.59 0.31
N SER A 60 -19.25 -5.60 1.02
CA SER A 60 -19.17 -5.29 2.44
C SER A 60 -18.97 -3.80 2.74
N LEU A 61 -18.86 -2.96 1.69
CA LEU A 61 -18.67 -1.52 1.85
C LEU A 61 -20.01 -0.79 1.85
N ASP A 62 -20.24 0.01 2.89
CA ASP A 62 -21.32 0.98 2.89
C ASP A 62 -20.99 2.19 1.99
N ASP A 63 -21.99 3.04 1.77
CA ASP A 63 -21.85 4.18 0.87
C ASP A 63 -20.97 5.30 1.47
N GLU A 64 -20.85 5.36 2.79
CA GLU A 64 -19.96 6.30 3.48
C GLU A 64 -18.49 5.92 3.22
N MET A 65 -18.13 4.65 3.39
CA MET A 65 -16.80 4.12 3.10
C MET A 65 -16.42 4.34 1.63
N LYS A 66 -17.35 4.10 0.69
CA LYS A 66 -17.12 4.36 -0.75
C LYS A 66 -16.91 5.84 -1.01
N THR A 67 -17.74 6.70 -0.43
CA THR A 67 -17.62 8.16 -0.58
C THR A 67 -16.29 8.66 0.00
N ASN A 68 -15.92 8.20 1.19
CA ASN A 68 -14.65 8.53 1.83
C ASN A 68 -13.45 8.07 0.99
N ALA A 69 -13.52 6.89 0.38
CA ALA A 69 -12.49 6.42 -0.55
C ALA A 69 -12.35 7.33 -1.78
N LEU A 70 -13.47 7.81 -2.35
CA LEU A 70 -13.46 8.73 -3.48
C LEU A 70 -12.93 10.12 -3.09
N VAL A 71 -13.30 10.64 -1.92
CA VAL A 71 -12.76 11.90 -1.38
C VAL A 71 -11.26 11.76 -1.10
N ALA A 72 -10.83 10.64 -0.52
CA ALA A 72 -9.43 10.35 -0.25
C ALA A 72 -8.60 10.27 -1.53
N ASN A 73 -9.13 9.72 -2.61
CA ASN A 73 -8.48 9.73 -3.93
C ASN A 73 -8.13 11.13 -4.44
N PHE A 74 -8.85 12.16 -3.98
CA PHE A 74 -8.56 13.56 -4.33
C PHE A 74 -7.60 14.23 -3.35
N HIS A 75 -7.62 13.86 -2.07
CA HIS A 75 -6.89 14.57 -1.02
C HIS A 75 -5.70 13.80 -0.43
N SER A 76 -5.91 12.59 0.08
CA SER A 76 -4.99 11.91 1.01
C SER A 76 -4.34 10.63 0.47
N ALA A 77 -4.88 10.05 -0.61
CA ALA A 77 -4.33 8.84 -1.22
C ALA A 77 -3.15 9.13 -2.18
N LEU A 78 -2.87 10.41 -2.46
CA LEU A 78 -1.78 10.90 -3.32
C LEU A 78 -1.77 10.18 -4.68
N ASP A 79 -0.73 9.41 -4.98
CA ASP A 79 -0.58 8.68 -6.24
C ASP A 79 -1.38 7.37 -6.29
N VAL A 80 -1.84 6.90 -5.12
CA VAL A 80 -2.66 5.68 -5.00
C VAL A 80 -4.13 6.01 -5.19
N LYS A 81 -4.86 5.08 -5.80
CA LYS A 81 -6.31 5.15 -5.92
C LYS A 81 -6.96 3.95 -5.26
N TYR A 82 -8.00 4.22 -4.48
CA TYR A 82 -9.02 3.23 -4.14
C TYR A 82 -9.88 2.96 -5.37
N ALA A 83 -9.91 1.72 -5.84
CA ALA A 83 -10.64 1.33 -7.03
C ALA A 83 -11.32 -0.03 -6.83
N ILE A 84 -12.54 -0.19 -7.35
CA ILE A 84 -13.27 -1.47 -7.32
C ILE A 84 -13.08 -2.18 -8.65
N SER A 85 -12.67 -3.45 -8.59
CA SER A 85 -12.61 -4.37 -9.74
C SER A 85 -12.95 -5.77 -9.25
N ASP A 86 -13.76 -6.49 -10.04
CA ASP A 86 -14.12 -7.90 -9.78
C ASP A 86 -14.69 -8.12 -8.37
N GLY A 87 -15.50 -7.17 -7.91
CA GLY A 87 -16.14 -7.24 -6.59
C GLY A 87 -15.20 -6.96 -5.42
N ILE A 88 -13.95 -6.57 -5.65
CA ILE A 88 -12.95 -6.26 -4.62
C ILE A 88 -12.56 -4.79 -4.69
N LEU A 89 -12.42 -4.14 -3.54
CA LEU A 89 -11.77 -2.85 -3.40
C LEU A 89 -10.25 -3.05 -3.30
N TRP A 90 -9.52 -2.28 -4.09
CA TRP A 90 -8.06 -2.31 -4.18
C TRP A 90 -7.47 -0.95 -3.79
N SER A 91 -6.31 -0.95 -3.15
CA SER A 91 -5.36 0.16 -3.27
C SER A 91 -4.52 -0.08 -4.52
N ALA A 92 -4.46 0.90 -5.41
CA ALA A 92 -3.83 0.77 -6.72
C ALA A 92 -2.90 1.94 -7.04
N TYR A 93 -1.64 1.64 -7.30
CA TYR A 93 -0.68 2.54 -7.92
C TYR A 93 -0.48 2.13 -9.38
N ILE A 94 -0.65 3.06 -10.31
CA ILE A 94 -0.56 2.81 -11.76
C ILE A 94 0.35 3.85 -12.38
N HIS A 95 1.42 3.42 -13.03
CA HIS A 95 2.42 4.33 -13.59
C HIS A 95 3.10 3.72 -14.83
N PRO A 96 3.62 4.55 -15.76
CA PRO A 96 4.52 4.07 -16.80
C PRO A 96 5.75 3.36 -16.22
N LEU A 97 6.04 2.14 -16.70
CA LEU A 97 7.13 1.31 -16.16
C LEU A 97 8.48 2.02 -16.31
N LYS A 98 8.84 2.40 -17.54
CA LYS A 98 10.18 2.88 -17.91
C LYS A 98 10.60 4.16 -17.17
N GLU A 99 9.62 4.95 -16.74
CA GLU A 99 9.82 6.26 -16.08
C GLU A 99 10.15 6.14 -14.59
N LEU A 100 9.99 4.95 -14.01
CA LEU A 100 10.23 4.74 -12.60
C LEU A 100 11.72 4.64 -12.29
N THR A 101 12.11 5.30 -11.22
CA THR A 101 13.36 5.01 -10.51
C THR A 101 13.12 3.93 -9.46
N GLU A 102 14.21 3.31 -8.98
CA GLU A 102 14.14 2.33 -7.91
C GLU A 102 13.49 2.88 -6.63
N MET A 103 13.81 4.14 -6.28
CA MET A 103 13.23 4.81 -5.12
C MET A 103 11.71 4.97 -5.28
N GLN A 104 11.26 5.41 -6.45
CA GLN A 104 9.83 5.55 -6.73
C GLN A 104 9.07 4.22 -6.68
N VAL A 105 9.70 3.09 -7.05
CA VAL A 105 9.07 1.77 -6.87
C VAL A 105 8.90 1.45 -5.39
N LYS A 106 9.93 1.67 -4.56
CA LYS A 106 9.86 1.43 -3.12
C LYS A 106 8.83 2.34 -2.44
N ASP A 107 8.76 3.60 -2.86
CA ASP A 107 7.77 4.56 -2.40
C ASP A 107 6.36 4.15 -2.83
N ALA A 108 6.16 3.72 -4.08
CA ALA A 108 4.88 3.24 -4.57
C ALA A 108 4.37 2.02 -3.78
N ILE A 109 5.25 1.05 -3.49
CA ILE A 109 4.90 -0.11 -2.65
C ILE A 109 4.47 0.34 -1.26
N SER A 110 5.22 1.27 -0.67
CA SER A 110 4.89 1.84 0.65
C SER A 110 3.55 2.56 0.64
N GLN A 111 3.28 3.36 -0.41
CA GLN A 111 2.02 4.07 -0.55
C GLN A 111 0.82 3.11 -0.67
N VAL A 112 0.94 2.05 -1.47
CA VAL A 112 -0.10 1.03 -1.63
C VAL A 112 -0.33 0.29 -0.31
N PHE A 113 0.73 0.01 0.45
CA PHE A 113 0.67 -0.58 1.79
C PHE A 113 -0.12 0.29 2.77
N PHE A 114 0.22 1.57 2.88
CA PHE A 114 -0.45 2.48 3.81
C PHE A 114 -1.89 2.75 3.42
N ALA A 115 -2.19 2.92 2.13
CA ALA A 115 -3.57 3.04 1.66
C ALA A 115 -4.40 1.79 1.99
N ASN A 116 -3.80 0.59 1.86
CA ASN A 116 -4.47 -0.64 2.28
C ASN A 116 -4.74 -0.62 3.80
N ARG A 117 -3.71 -0.31 4.60
CA ARG A 117 -3.76 -0.44 6.06
C ARG A 117 -4.64 0.61 6.74
N THR A 118 -4.72 1.80 6.17
CA THR A 118 -5.46 2.94 6.74
C THR A 118 -6.90 3.06 6.22
N PHE A 119 -7.30 2.21 5.26
CA PHE A 119 -8.68 2.15 4.81
C PHE A 119 -9.63 1.90 5.98
N GLY A 120 -10.74 2.63 6.04
CA GLY A 120 -11.68 2.61 7.16
C GLY A 120 -11.28 3.49 8.35
N THR A 121 -10.11 4.14 8.31
CA THR A 121 -9.66 5.10 9.34
C THR A 121 -9.28 6.44 8.72
N THR A 122 -8.02 6.65 8.36
CA THR A 122 -7.51 7.91 7.81
C THR A 122 -7.50 7.97 6.29
N TYR A 123 -7.65 6.83 5.59
CA TYR A 123 -7.65 6.73 4.13
C TYR A 123 -6.42 7.43 3.49
N SER A 124 -5.23 7.27 4.07
CA SER A 124 -3.98 7.93 3.67
C SER A 124 -2.99 6.93 3.05
N SER A 125 -2.26 7.36 2.01
CA SER A 125 -1.16 6.57 1.43
C SER A 125 0.19 6.81 2.12
N THR A 126 0.21 7.52 3.24
CA THR A 126 1.42 7.68 4.06
C THR A 126 1.09 7.55 5.55
N ASP A 127 2.10 7.24 6.36
CA ASP A 127 1.98 7.30 7.83
C ASP A 127 1.75 8.74 8.36
N LEU A 128 1.94 9.76 7.52
CA LEU A 128 1.74 11.16 7.87
C LEU A 128 0.30 11.57 7.58
N ILE A 129 -0.44 11.91 8.63
CA ILE A 129 -1.74 12.59 8.50
C ILE A 129 -1.46 14.03 8.06
N PHE A 130 -1.47 14.29 6.76
CA PHE A 130 -1.42 15.66 6.24
C PHE A 130 -2.76 16.36 6.53
N GLY A 131 -2.76 17.34 7.47
CA GLY A 131 -3.86 18.29 7.66
C GLY A 131 -4.63 18.25 8.99
N GLY A 132 -4.19 17.51 10.01
CA GLY A 132 -4.76 17.59 11.37
C GLY A 132 -3.78 18.26 12.34
N ASN A 133 -4.25 19.24 13.12
CA ASN A 133 -3.49 20.02 14.10
C ASN A 133 -2.35 19.26 14.78
N GLN A 134 -1.16 19.87 14.79
CA GLN A 134 -0.07 19.51 15.69
C GLN A 134 -0.49 19.79 17.13
N ASN A 135 -1.19 18.84 17.75
CA ASN A 135 -1.29 18.66 19.19
C ASN A 135 -1.35 17.15 19.42
N GLY A 136 -0.19 16.52 19.47
CA GLY A 136 -0.06 15.10 19.76
C GLY A 136 -0.50 14.81 21.19
N GLU A 137 -1.68 14.22 21.36
CA GLU A 137 -1.87 13.30 22.47
C GLU A 137 -1.13 12.02 22.11
N ALA A 138 0.03 11.85 22.74
CA ALA A 138 0.78 10.61 22.70
C ALA A 138 -0.15 9.48 23.15
N ILE A 139 -0.25 8.42 22.34
CA ILE A 139 -0.90 7.18 22.73
C ILE A 139 -0.08 6.63 23.90
N GLU A 140 -0.59 6.76 25.12
CA GLU A 140 -0.02 6.12 26.31
C GLU A 140 -0.01 4.60 26.11
N GLU A 141 1.20 4.07 26.00
CA GLU A 141 1.47 2.64 26.05
C GLU A 141 1.05 2.14 27.44
N LYS A 142 -0.06 1.39 27.53
CA LYS A 142 -0.50 0.80 28.79
C LYS A 142 0.54 -0.22 29.26
N GLU A 143 1.41 0.21 30.17
CA GLU A 143 2.32 -0.67 30.91
C GLU A 143 1.53 -1.80 31.58
N LYS A 144 1.89 -3.04 31.22
CA LYS A 144 1.37 -4.26 31.85
C LYS A 144 1.86 -4.30 33.31
N LYS A 145 0.93 -4.18 34.26
CA LYS A 145 1.23 -4.37 35.69
C LYS A 145 1.76 -5.79 35.95
N PRO A 146 2.86 -5.95 36.71
CA PRO A 146 3.37 -7.28 37.05
C PRO A 146 2.45 -8.02 38.02
N ILE A 147 2.20 -9.29 37.72
CA ILE A 147 1.43 -10.24 38.53
C ILE A 147 2.18 -10.46 39.85
N LYS A 148 1.53 -10.13 40.98
CA LYS A 148 2.05 -10.45 42.31
C LYS A 148 2.06 -11.98 42.50
N LYS A 149 3.24 -12.53 42.83
CA LYS A 149 3.36 -13.91 43.33
C LYS A 149 2.89 -13.92 44.79
N GLU A 150 1.80 -14.63 45.08
CA GLU A 150 1.47 -15.02 46.45
C GLU A 150 2.33 -16.21 46.87
N LYS A 151 2.87 -16.12 48.08
CA LYS A 151 3.67 -17.15 48.73
C LYS A 151 2.73 -18.23 49.29
N PHE A 152 3.06 -19.50 49.03
CA PHE A 152 2.74 -20.60 49.94
C PHE A 152 4.01 -20.96 50.70
#